data_AF-A0A967EQD1-F1
#
_entry.id   AF-A0A967EQD1-F1
#
_cell.length_a   1.000
_cell.length_b   1.000
_cell.length_c   1.000
_cell.angle_alpha   90.00
_cell.angle_beta   90.00
_cell.angle_gamma   90.00
#
_symmetry.space_group_name_H-M   'P 1'
#
loop_
_entity.id
_entity.type
_entity.pdbx_description
1 polymer ?
#
loop_
_entity_poly.entity_id
_entity_poly.type
_entity_poly.pdbx_seq_one_letter_code
_entity_poly.pdbx_strand_id
1 'polypeptide(L)'
;MPEKKKRYNCDELDDEIVRDEVSRIFSKHPSDYIEQLEEIGFTYYDDDFDDEEQEEARARPVNSNQLYLVSFFRGDIPLSDRTIEIFLEERRSSKPNSPLIRKYFKQANKHLLALLLHGLQLYPVSEELLADLGFFHEFRNILSVLIEHYTLACEMEQNLECFSELALDFFYATFPDGYDALYALKEKYPLGTNKRSVLDFLYEIENTQDGDDGNGVQF
;
A
#
# COMPACT_ATOMS: atom_id res chain seq x y z
N MET A 1 -4.04 -21.66 -44.80
CA MET A 1 -4.77 -22.07 -43.58
C MET A 1 -3.99 -21.52 -42.40
N PRO A 2 -4.58 -20.71 -41.50
CA PRO A 2 -3.84 -20.21 -40.36
C PRO A 2 -3.73 -21.33 -39.31
N GLU A 3 -2.50 -21.63 -38.91
CA GLU A 3 -2.21 -22.56 -37.82
C GLU A 3 -2.81 -22.03 -36.52
N LYS A 4 -3.55 -22.89 -35.81
CA LYS A 4 -4.08 -22.56 -34.50
C LYS A 4 -2.91 -22.42 -33.52
N LYS A 5 -2.63 -21.19 -33.07
CA LYS A 5 -1.72 -20.94 -31.95
C LYS A 5 -2.20 -21.74 -30.74
N LYS A 6 -1.36 -22.65 -30.24
CA LYS A 6 -1.60 -23.35 -28.98
C LYS A 6 -1.51 -22.32 -27.85
N ARG A 7 -2.60 -22.16 -27.10
CA ARG A 7 -2.59 -21.52 -25.79
C ARG A 7 -2.10 -22.56 -24.79
N TYR A 8 -1.00 -22.28 -24.12
CA TYR A 8 -0.51 -23.09 -23.03
C TYR A 8 -1.08 -22.54 -21.72
N ASN A 9 -1.54 -23.45 -20.86
CA ASN A 9 -2.02 -23.13 -19.51
C ASN A 9 -0.79 -23.06 -18.59
N CYS A 10 -0.72 -22.04 -17.72
CA CYS A 10 0.48 -21.73 -16.92
C CYS A 10 0.84 -22.83 -15.90
N ASP A 11 -0.08 -23.75 -15.62
CA ASP A 11 0.05 -24.73 -14.54
C ASP A 11 0.61 -26.10 -15.00
N GLU A 12 0.99 -26.27 -16.27
CA GLU A 12 1.36 -27.57 -16.85
C GLU A 12 2.69 -27.62 -17.63
N LEU A 13 3.57 -26.62 -17.50
CA LEU A 13 4.89 -26.64 -18.17
C LEU A 13 6.00 -26.83 -17.15
N ASP A 14 6.85 -27.85 -17.35
CA ASP A 14 8.01 -28.16 -16.50
C ASP A 14 8.86 -26.89 -16.24
N ASP A 15 8.76 -26.36 -15.01
CA ASP A 15 9.30 -25.06 -14.58
C ASP A 15 10.80 -24.88 -14.84
N GLU A 16 11.55 -25.96 -15.06
CA GLU A 16 12.99 -25.95 -15.26
C GLU A 16 13.39 -25.59 -16.70
N ILE A 17 12.62 -26.06 -17.71
CA ILE A 17 12.90 -25.79 -19.13
C ILE A 17 12.62 -24.33 -19.48
N VAL A 18 11.56 -23.76 -18.91
CA VAL A 18 11.19 -22.35 -19.14
C VAL A 18 12.21 -21.41 -18.47
N ARG A 19 12.68 -21.74 -17.26
CA ARG A 19 13.70 -20.95 -16.55
C ARG A 19 15.05 -20.90 -17.27
N ASP A 20 15.49 -22.04 -17.81
CA ASP A 20 16.71 -22.11 -18.59
C ASP A 20 16.63 -21.27 -19.87
N GLU A 21 15.47 -21.27 -20.54
CA GLU A 21 15.28 -20.53 -21.78
C GLU A 21 15.17 -19.02 -21.54
N VAL A 22 14.44 -18.60 -20.51
CA VAL A 22 14.40 -17.20 -20.06
C VAL A 22 15.80 -16.71 -19.71
N SER A 23 16.59 -17.50 -18.97
CA SER A 23 17.98 -17.15 -18.59
C SER A 23 18.90 -17.01 -19.82
N ARG A 24 18.72 -17.86 -20.84
CA ARG A 24 19.45 -17.75 -22.11
C ARG A 24 19.07 -16.50 -22.88
N ILE A 25 17.79 -16.13 -22.92
CA ILE A 25 17.32 -14.92 -23.59
C ILE A 25 17.99 -13.69 -22.96
N PHE A 26 17.95 -13.56 -21.63
CA PHE A 26 18.63 -12.45 -20.94
C PHE A 26 20.14 -12.41 -21.22
N SER A 27 20.80 -13.57 -21.32
CA SER A 27 22.24 -13.65 -21.56
C SER A 27 22.65 -13.35 -23.02
N LYS A 28 21.85 -13.76 -24.00
CA LYS A 28 22.18 -13.66 -25.44
C LYS A 28 21.59 -12.44 -26.13
N HIS A 29 20.49 -11.91 -25.60
CA HIS A 29 19.71 -10.81 -26.17
C HIS A 29 19.56 -9.65 -25.18
N PRO A 30 20.65 -9.13 -24.57
CA PRO A 30 20.53 -8.11 -23.52
C PRO A 30 19.91 -6.79 -23.99
N SER A 31 19.87 -6.54 -25.30
CA SER A 31 19.30 -5.35 -25.92
C SER A 31 17.87 -5.51 -26.46
N ASP A 32 17.40 -6.76 -26.59
CA ASP A 32 16.16 -7.14 -27.28
C ASP A 32 15.40 -8.26 -26.55
N TYR A 33 15.76 -8.52 -25.28
CA TYR A 33 15.21 -9.62 -24.48
C TYR A 33 13.68 -9.54 -24.35
N ILE A 34 13.11 -8.33 -24.36
CA ILE A 34 11.66 -8.11 -24.30
C ILE A 34 10.97 -8.79 -25.48
N GLU A 35 11.39 -8.49 -26.71
CA GLU A 35 10.82 -9.08 -27.92
C GLU A 35 10.98 -10.62 -27.92
N GLN A 36 12.15 -11.10 -27.47
CA GLN A 36 12.44 -12.54 -27.38
C GLN A 36 11.58 -13.26 -26.33
N LEU A 37 11.30 -12.61 -25.20
CA LEU A 37 10.40 -13.14 -24.16
C LEU A 37 8.95 -13.17 -24.65
N GLU A 38 8.52 -12.17 -25.42
CA GLU A 38 7.19 -12.14 -26.03
C GLU A 38 6.99 -13.26 -27.07
N GLU A 39 8.04 -13.59 -27.85
CA GLU A 39 7.98 -14.70 -28.81
C GLU A 39 7.72 -16.06 -28.15
N ILE A 40 8.23 -16.27 -26.93
CA ILE A 40 8.01 -17.51 -26.17
C ILE A 40 6.75 -17.44 -25.28
N GLY A 41 5.98 -16.36 -25.37
CA GLY A 41 4.65 -16.23 -24.77
C GLY A 41 4.56 -15.44 -23.48
N PHE A 42 5.63 -14.75 -23.06
CA PHE A 42 5.53 -13.73 -22.01
C PHE A 42 4.90 -12.46 -22.57
N THR A 43 4.49 -11.55 -21.70
CA THR A 43 4.03 -10.22 -22.09
C THR A 43 4.79 -9.23 -21.24
N TYR A 44 5.49 -8.31 -21.90
CA TYR A 44 6.21 -7.27 -21.19
C TYR A 44 5.25 -6.15 -20.82
N TYR A 45 5.28 -5.76 -19.55
CA TYR A 45 4.58 -4.60 -19.02
C TYR A 45 5.67 -3.60 -18.62
N ASP A 46 5.67 -2.45 -19.28
CA ASP A 46 6.59 -1.35 -18.96
C ASP A 46 5.96 -0.59 -17.79
N ASP A 47 6.35 -0.92 -16.56
CA ASP A 47 5.79 -0.33 -15.32
C ASP A 47 6.26 1.12 -15.10
N ASP A 48 7.12 1.64 -15.99
CA ASP A 48 7.73 2.96 -15.87
C ASP A 48 7.01 3.99 -16.78
N PHE A 49 6.15 4.78 -16.14
CA PHE A 49 5.55 6.05 -16.60
C PHE A 49 4.26 5.99 -17.44
N ASP A 50 3.19 6.47 -16.80
CA ASP A 50 1.95 7.06 -17.37
C ASP A 50 0.66 6.22 -17.30
N ASP A 51 0.68 5.00 -16.74
CA ASP A 51 -0.56 4.24 -16.56
C ASP A 51 -1.44 4.81 -15.44
N GLU A 52 -0.88 5.14 -14.26
CA GLU A 52 -1.70 5.62 -13.14
C GLU A 52 -2.39 6.96 -13.40
N GLU A 53 -1.68 7.93 -13.98
CA GLU A 53 -2.22 9.27 -14.26
C GLU A 53 -3.28 9.19 -15.36
N GLN A 54 -3.04 8.38 -16.41
CA GLN A 54 -4.04 8.12 -17.43
C GLN A 54 -5.27 7.38 -16.89
N GLU A 55 -5.08 6.38 -16.03
CA GLU A 55 -6.17 5.68 -15.33
C GLU A 55 -7.03 6.66 -14.54
N GLU A 56 -6.42 7.51 -13.71
CA GLU A 56 -7.10 8.52 -12.90
C GLU A 56 -7.84 9.56 -13.75
N ALA A 57 -7.20 10.00 -14.85
CA ALA A 57 -7.78 10.95 -15.80
C ALA A 57 -8.99 10.36 -16.53
N ARG A 58 -8.97 9.05 -16.82
CA ARG A 58 -10.07 8.31 -17.45
C ARG A 58 -11.12 7.83 -16.46
N ALA A 59 -10.79 7.71 -15.17
CA ALA A 59 -11.70 7.20 -14.15
C ALA A 59 -12.96 8.05 -14.01
N ARG A 60 -14.12 7.41 -14.13
CA ARG A 60 -15.44 8.02 -13.97
C ARG A 60 -16.26 7.17 -12.99
N PRO A 61 -17.19 7.77 -12.22
CA PRO A 61 -18.11 7.00 -11.41
C PRO A 61 -19.00 6.13 -12.31
N VAL A 62 -19.09 4.84 -12.02
CA VAL A 62 -19.91 3.87 -12.78
C VAL A 62 -21.09 3.33 -11.99
N ASN A 63 -21.18 3.66 -10.70
CA ASN A 63 -22.28 3.27 -9.82
C ASN A 63 -22.72 4.45 -8.93
N SER A 64 -23.82 4.27 -8.20
CA SER A 64 -24.37 5.31 -7.32
C SER A 64 -23.47 5.67 -6.14
N ASN A 65 -22.74 4.70 -5.58
CA ASN A 65 -21.83 4.90 -4.46
C ASN A 65 -20.65 5.77 -4.88
N GLN A 66 -20.03 5.47 -6.02
CA GLN A 66 -18.95 6.26 -6.61
C GLN A 66 -19.40 7.68 -6.97
N LEU A 67 -20.61 7.84 -7.51
CA LEU A 67 -21.16 9.18 -7.79
C LEU A 67 -21.38 9.98 -6.49
N TYR A 68 -21.86 9.32 -5.44
CA TYR A 68 -22.04 9.91 -4.11
C TYR A 68 -20.69 10.35 -3.52
N LEU A 69 -19.67 9.49 -3.54
CA LEU A 69 -18.32 9.81 -3.07
C LEU A 69 -17.70 10.97 -3.83
N VAL A 70 -17.82 10.99 -5.17
CA VAL A 70 -17.33 12.10 -6.00
C VAL A 70 -18.02 13.42 -5.62
N SER A 71 -19.32 13.40 -5.36
CA SER A 71 -20.07 14.59 -4.94
C SER A 71 -19.64 15.07 -3.55
N PHE A 72 -19.40 14.15 -2.62
CA PHE A 72 -18.84 14.46 -1.31
C PHE A 72 -17.43 15.06 -1.41
N PHE A 73 -16.52 14.48 -2.19
CA PHE A 73 -15.14 14.98 -2.34
C PHE A 73 -15.07 16.37 -3.01
N ARG A 74 -16.11 16.74 -3.76
CA ARG A 74 -16.28 18.09 -4.33
C ARG A 74 -16.90 19.10 -3.35
N GLY A 75 -17.42 18.62 -2.22
CA GLY A 75 -18.08 19.45 -1.20
C GLY A 75 -19.57 19.68 -1.46
N ASP A 76 -20.17 18.96 -2.41
CA ASP A 76 -21.59 19.10 -2.76
C ASP A 76 -22.52 18.42 -1.73
N ILE A 77 -21.97 17.50 -0.93
CA ILE A 77 -22.67 16.72 0.09
C ILE A 77 -21.90 16.82 1.41
N PRO A 78 -22.57 16.97 2.57
CA PRO A 78 -21.91 16.99 3.87
C PRO A 78 -21.37 15.61 4.28
N LEU A 79 -20.40 15.63 5.20
CA LEU A 79 -19.91 14.43 5.88
C LEU A 79 -21.00 13.80 6.75
N SER A 80 -21.06 12.47 6.77
CA SER A 80 -21.95 11.68 7.62
C SER A 80 -21.41 10.27 7.82
N ASP A 81 -21.95 9.52 8.78
CA ASP A 81 -21.62 8.09 8.98
C ASP A 81 -21.91 7.27 7.71
N ARG A 82 -22.97 7.61 6.99
CA ARG A 82 -23.27 7.00 5.69
C ARG A 82 -22.16 7.22 4.65
N THR A 83 -21.47 8.36 4.70
CA THR A 83 -20.37 8.65 3.78
C THR A 83 -19.20 7.71 4.00
N ILE A 84 -18.85 7.41 5.27
CA ILE A 84 -17.77 6.47 5.58
C ILE A 84 -18.18 5.03 5.24
N GLU A 85 -19.42 4.64 5.51
CA GLU A 85 -19.95 3.32 5.12
C GLU A 85 -19.82 3.10 3.60
N ILE A 86 -20.28 4.06 2.79
CA ILE A 86 -20.19 3.99 1.32
C ILE A 86 -18.72 3.92 0.85
N PHE A 87 -17.83 4.66 1.52
CA PHE A 87 -16.41 4.65 1.20
C PHE A 87 -15.78 3.28 1.44
N LEU A 88 -16.02 2.70 2.62
CA LEU A 88 -15.52 1.37 2.97
C LEU A 88 -16.14 0.27 2.10
N GLU A 89 -17.43 0.39 1.75
CA GLU A 89 -18.09 -0.52 0.80
C GLU A 89 -17.42 -0.50 -0.58
N GLU A 90 -17.12 0.68 -1.12
CA GLU A 90 -16.45 0.80 -2.41
C GLU A 90 -15.02 0.23 -2.35
N ARG A 91 -14.27 0.52 -1.27
CA ARG A 91 -12.91 0.00 -1.03
C ARG A 91 -12.88 -1.53 -0.99
N ARG A 92 -13.86 -2.15 -0.34
CA ARG A 92 -13.97 -3.61 -0.13
C ARG A 92 -14.74 -4.32 -1.24
N SER A 93 -15.16 -3.61 -2.28
CA SER A 93 -15.86 -4.21 -3.41
C SER A 93 -14.93 -5.15 -4.18
N SER A 94 -15.49 -6.11 -4.93
CA SER A 94 -14.68 -7.07 -5.70
C SER A 94 -13.94 -6.43 -6.88
N LYS A 95 -14.34 -5.22 -7.28
CA LYS A 95 -13.74 -4.44 -8.37
C LYS A 95 -13.75 -2.96 -8.00
N PRO A 96 -12.95 -2.53 -7.01
CA PRO A 96 -12.94 -1.15 -6.58
C PRO A 96 -12.45 -0.25 -7.71
N ASN A 97 -13.07 0.91 -7.87
CA ASN A 97 -12.58 1.91 -8.81
C ASN A 97 -11.47 2.75 -8.15
N SER A 98 -10.35 2.08 -7.81
CA SER A 98 -9.22 2.71 -7.11
C SER A 98 -8.73 3.99 -7.77
N PRO A 99 -8.58 4.07 -9.11
CA PRO A 99 -8.16 5.32 -9.77
C PRO A 99 -9.14 6.48 -9.58
N LEU A 100 -10.45 6.21 -9.40
CA LEU A 100 -11.43 7.26 -9.15
C LEU A 100 -11.20 7.96 -7.81
N ILE A 101 -10.75 7.22 -6.80
CA ILE A 101 -10.52 7.72 -5.43
C ILE A 101 -9.08 8.21 -5.28
N ARG A 102 -8.08 7.47 -5.81
CA ARG A 102 -6.64 7.75 -5.71
C ARG A 102 -6.29 9.20 -6.07
N LYS A 103 -6.90 9.76 -7.12
CA LYS A 103 -6.69 11.17 -7.48
C LYS A 103 -7.01 12.18 -6.37
N TYR A 104 -7.95 11.88 -5.47
CA TYR A 104 -8.29 12.76 -4.35
C TYR A 104 -7.26 12.68 -3.22
N PHE A 105 -6.57 11.54 -3.05
CA PHE A 105 -5.38 11.44 -2.21
C PHE A 105 -4.25 12.30 -2.78
N LYS A 106 -3.91 12.13 -4.06
CA LYS A 106 -2.87 12.91 -4.76
C LYS A 106 -3.13 14.42 -4.74
N GLN A 107 -4.41 14.83 -4.71
CA GLN A 107 -4.83 16.24 -4.59
C GLN A 107 -4.84 16.78 -3.15
N ALA A 108 -4.45 15.97 -2.15
CA ALA A 108 -4.56 16.30 -0.73
C ALA A 108 -5.95 16.84 -0.35
N ASN A 109 -7.00 16.19 -0.87
CA ASN A 109 -8.37 16.68 -0.78
C ASN A 109 -8.84 16.79 0.68
N LYS A 110 -9.26 17.99 1.09
CA LYS A 110 -9.69 18.26 2.48
C LYS A 110 -10.92 17.47 2.93
N HIS A 111 -11.83 17.13 2.01
CA HIS A 111 -13.03 16.35 2.32
C HIS A 111 -12.68 14.88 2.51
N LEU A 112 -11.74 14.36 1.71
CA LEU A 112 -11.17 13.04 1.93
C LEU A 112 -10.48 12.94 3.30
N LEU A 113 -9.62 13.91 3.66
CA LEU A 113 -9.01 13.91 5.00
C LEU A 113 -10.08 13.92 6.09
N ALA A 114 -11.11 14.77 5.98
CA ALA A 114 -12.20 14.80 6.96
C ALA A 114 -12.95 13.47 7.06
N LEU A 115 -13.11 12.75 5.94
CA LEU A 115 -13.73 11.42 5.91
C LEU A 115 -12.88 10.37 6.63
N LEU A 116 -11.56 10.36 6.38
CA LEU A 116 -10.63 9.43 7.03
C LEU A 116 -10.62 9.64 8.55
N LEU A 117 -10.51 10.90 9.00
CA LEU A 117 -10.52 11.23 10.42
C LEU A 117 -11.85 10.88 11.08
N HIS A 118 -12.97 11.09 10.39
CA HIS A 118 -14.28 10.67 10.87
C HIS A 118 -14.39 9.14 10.98
N GLY A 119 -13.87 8.42 9.98
CA GLY A 119 -13.80 6.96 10.02
C GLY A 119 -12.97 6.46 11.20
N LEU A 120 -11.81 7.07 11.46
CA LEU A 120 -10.94 6.71 12.59
C LEU A 120 -11.53 7.08 13.95
N GLN A 121 -12.46 8.02 14.03
CA GLN A 121 -13.23 8.25 15.27
C GLN A 121 -14.20 7.11 15.57
N LEU A 122 -14.77 6.49 14.53
CA LEU A 122 -15.71 5.38 14.65
C LEU A 122 -14.99 4.02 14.76
N TYR A 123 -13.87 3.86 14.07
CA TYR A 123 -13.10 2.63 13.95
C TYR A 123 -11.59 2.91 14.18
N PRO A 124 -11.16 3.19 15.42
CA PRO A 124 -9.80 3.67 15.69
C PRO A 124 -8.67 2.70 15.33
N VAL A 125 -8.97 1.39 15.32
CA VAL A 125 -8.00 0.31 15.00
C VAL A 125 -8.14 -0.18 13.56
N SER A 126 -8.83 0.55 12.69
CA SER A 126 -9.01 0.17 11.30
C SER A 126 -7.71 0.32 10.53
N GLU A 127 -7.03 -0.80 10.28
CA GLU A 127 -5.79 -0.86 9.49
C GLU A 127 -5.96 -0.20 8.11
N GLU A 128 -7.06 -0.48 7.40
CA GLU A 128 -7.33 0.12 6.08
C GLU A 128 -7.45 1.66 6.14
N LEU A 129 -8.01 2.23 7.21
CA LEU A 129 -8.16 3.68 7.35
C LEU A 129 -6.86 4.35 7.81
N LEU A 130 -6.07 3.65 8.63
CA LEU A 130 -4.74 4.10 9.04
C LEU A 130 -3.77 4.10 7.86
N ALA A 131 -3.75 3.01 7.08
CA ALA A 131 -2.99 2.92 5.83
C ALA A 131 -3.44 4.00 4.82
N ASP A 132 -4.75 4.22 4.66
CA ASP A 132 -5.25 5.32 3.81
C ASP A 132 -4.80 6.70 4.35
N LEU A 133 -4.73 6.89 5.68
CA LEU A 133 -4.20 8.12 6.27
C LEU A 133 -2.69 8.28 6.03
N GLY A 134 -1.92 7.20 6.12
CA GLY A 134 -0.50 7.14 5.77
C GLY A 134 -0.28 7.49 4.29
N PHE A 135 -1.05 6.90 3.39
CA PHE A 135 -0.99 7.23 1.97
C PHE A 135 -1.37 8.69 1.68
N PHE A 136 -2.36 9.24 2.40
CA PHE A 136 -2.68 10.67 2.31
C PHE A 136 -1.50 11.55 2.75
N HIS A 137 -0.74 11.11 3.75
CA HIS A 137 0.39 11.85 4.29
C HIS A 137 1.52 12.06 3.27
N GLU A 138 1.73 11.10 2.36
CA GLU A 138 2.71 11.20 1.28
C GLU A 138 2.48 12.44 0.40
N PHE A 139 1.22 12.84 0.21
CA PHE A 139 0.85 14.00 -0.62
C PHE A 139 0.67 15.29 0.19
N ARG A 140 0.53 15.18 1.51
CA ARG A 140 0.41 16.33 2.41
C ARG A 140 0.92 15.98 3.79
N ASN A 141 1.92 16.72 4.26
CA ASN A 141 2.43 16.52 5.61
C ASN A 141 1.32 16.73 6.67
N ILE A 142 0.98 15.65 7.37
CA ILE A 142 0.03 15.57 8.48
C ILE A 142 0.62 14.71 9.61
N LEU A 143 1.94 14.74 9.78
CA LEU A 143 2.68 13.85 10.69
C LEU A 143 2.09 13.83 12.10
N SER A 144 1.75 14.98 12.66
CA SER A 144 1.15 15.05 14.00
C SER A 144 -0.18 14.30 14.10
N VAL A 145 -0.97 14.30 13.02
CA VAL A 145 -2.26 13.61 12.94
C VAL A 145 -2.06 12.10 12.82
N LEU A 146 -1.08 11.67 12.02
CA LEU A 146 -0.67 10.25 11.97
C LEU A 146 -0.25 9.75 13.35
N ILE A 147 0.65 10.49 14.00
CA ILE A 147 1.16 10.11 15.34
C ILE A 147 0.01 9.95 16.32
N GLU A 148 -0.95 10.88 16.33
CA GLU A 148 -2.12 10.82 17.20
C GLU A 148 -2.96 9.55 16.96
N HIS A 149 -3.34 9.29 15.71
CA HIS A 149 -4.24 8.19 15.38
C HIS A 149 -3.58 6.82 15.49
N TYR A 150 -2.33 6.65 15.01
CA TYR A 150 -1.61 5.39 15.18
C TYR A 150 -1.30 5.11 16.65
N THR A 151 -0.93 6.13 17.45
CA THR A 151 -0.72 5.93 18.89
C THR A 151 -2.00 5.44 19.57
N LEU A 152 -3.14 6.05 19.27
CA LEU A 152 -4.43 5.62 19.81
C LEU A 152 -4.78 4.20 19.37
N ALA A 153 -4.58 3.87 18.10
CA ALA A 153 -4.80 2.52 17.58
C ALA A 153 -3.92 1.50 18.33
N CYS A 154 -2.63 1.80 18.50
CA CYS A 154 -1.69 0.97 19.23
C CYS A 154 -2.10 0.78 20.69
N GLU A 155 -2.68 1.80 21.34
CA GLU A 155 -3.21 1.68 22.71
C GLU A 155 -4.41 0.74 22.77
N MET A 156 -5.34 0.88 21.82
CA MET A 156 -6.61 0.16 21.81
C MET A 156 -6.46 -1.30 21.38
N GLU A 157 -5.56 -1.61 20.45
CA GLU A 157 -5.38 -2.98 19.94
C GLU A 157 -4.89 -3.93 21.05
N GLN A 158 -5.60 -5.04 21.26
CA GLN A 158 -5.28 -6.00 22.33
C GLN A 158 -4.66 -7.28 21.78
N ASN A 159 -4.93 -7.63 20.53
CA ASN A 159 -4.28 -8.72 19.84
C ASN A 159 -2.83 -8.33 19.55
N LEU A 160 -1.88 -9.14 20.02
CA LEU A 160 -0.46 -8.85 19.88
C LEU A 160 0.06 -8.98 18.45
N GLU A 161 -0.58 -9.83 17.63
CA GLU A 161 -0.26 -9.98 16.20
C GLU A 161 -0.68 -8.73 15.44
N CYS A 162 -1.95 -8.32 15.55
CA CYS A 162 -2.43 -7.07 14.95
C CYS A 162 -1.68 -5.84 15.49
N PHE A 163 -1.36 -5.82 16.79
CA PHE A 163 -0.53 -4.76 17.37
C PHE A 163 0.87 -4.70 16.75
N SER A 164 1.48 -5.84 16.42
CA SER A 164 2.80 -5.88 15.80
C SER A 164 2.79 -5.32 14.38
N GLU A 165 1.78 -5.67 13.59
CA GLU A 165 1.57 -5.13 12.24
C GLU A 165 1.32 -3.62 12.28
N LEU A 166 0.44 -3.20 13.19
CA LEU A 166 0.12 -1.79 13.41
C LEU A 166 1.33 -0.95 13.85
N ALA A 167 2.20 -1.50 14.71
CA ALA A 167 3.41 -0.80 15.15
C ALA A 167 4.44 -0.64 14.02
N LEU A 168 4.56 -1.63 13.14
CA LEU A 168 5.41 -1.55 11.95
C LEU A 168 4.84 -0.57 10.91
N ASP A 169 3.53 -0.62 10.65
CA ASP A 169 2.87 0.32 9.75
C ASP A 169 3.04 1.76 10.23
N PHE A 170 2.89 2.02 11.54
CA PHE A 170 3.18 3.32 12.14
C PHE A 170 4.63 3.76 11.91
N PHE A 171 5.59 2.84 12.10
CA PHE A 171 7.00 3.11 11.88
C PHE A 171 7.27 3.51 10.44
N TYR A 172 6.87 2.69 9.46
CA TYR A 172 7.12 3.00 8.05
C TYR A 172 6.38 4.25 7.57
N ALA A 173 5.17 4.52 8.09
CA ALA A 173 4.40 5.71 7.74
C ALA A 173 5.02 7.03 8.27
N THR A 174 5.94 6.98 9.24
CA THR A 174 6.48 8.18 9.90
C THR A 174 8.00 8.29 9.92
N PHE A 175 8.70 7.19 9.62
CA PHE A 175 10.15 7.15 9.48
C PHE A 175 10.69 8.10 8.40
N PRO A 176 10.05 8.26 7.21
CA PRO A 176 10.50 9.23 6.20
C PRO A 176 10.54 10.69 6.70
N ASP A 177 9.69 11.03 7.68
CA ASP A 177 9.66 12.34 8.33
C ASP A 177 10.60 12.44 9.55
N GLY A 178 11.37 11.38 9.83
CA GLY A 178 12.33 11.30 10.91
C GLY A 178 11.73 11.02 12.29
N TYR A 179 10.50 10.49 12.36
CA TYR A 179 9.87 10.07 13.60
C TYR A 179 10.02 8.55 13.79
N ASP A 180 10.80 8.14 14.78
CA ASP A 180 10.95 6.72 15.15
C ASP A 180 9.77 6.29 16.04
N ALA A 181 8.73 5.76 15.40
CA ALA A 181 7.53 5.32 16.09
C ALA A 181 7.79 4.12 17.03
N LEU A 182 8.66 3.18 16.67
CA LEU A 182 8.97 2.04 17.54
C LEU A 182 9.65 2.51 18.82
N TYR A 183 10.62 3.43 18.73
CA TYR A 183 11.25 4.02 19.90
C TYR A 183 10.24 4.76 20.79
N ALA A 184 9.39 5.60 20.19
CA ALA A 184 8.38 6.35 20.93
C ALA A 184 7.37 5.43 21.63
N LEU A 185 6.91 4.36 20.97
CA LEU A 185 6.04 3.37 21.57
C LEU A 185 6.76 2.60 22.69
N LYS A 186 8.05 2.28 22.54
CA LYS A 186 8.84 1.64 23.61
C LYS A 186 8.84 2.49 24.86
N GLU A 187 9.13 3.79 24.76
CA GLU A 187 9.12 4.69 25.92
C GLU A 187 7.74 4.77 26.60
N LYS A 188 6.67 4.62 25.82
CA LYS A 188 5.29 4.67 26.29
C LYS A 188 4.88 3.41 27.07
N TYR A 189 5.30 2.22 26.66
CA TYR A 189 4.91 0.96 27.30
C TYR A 189 5.91 0.51 28.39
N PRO A 190 5.46 0.22 29.62
CA PRO A 190 6.34 -0.24 30.68
C PRO A 190 7.06 -1.56 30.34
N LEU A 191 8.29 -1.68 30.85
CA LEU A 191 9.07 -2.93 30.82
C LEU A 191 8.28 -4.10 31.42
N GLY A 192 8.38 -5.27 30.78
CA GLY A 192 7.71 -6.50 31.21
C GLY A 192 6.26 -6.66 30.74
N THR A 193 5.70 -5.70 30.00
CA THR A 193 4.41 -5.89 29.32
C THR A 193 4.57 -6.63 27.99
N ASN A 194 3.55 -7.37 27.57
CA ASN A 194 3.59 -8.10 26.30
C ASN A 194 3.82 -7.17 25.10
N LYS A 195 3.13 -6.02 25.06
CA LYS A 195 3.32 -5.00 24.02
C LYS A 195 4.76 -4.47 24.01
N ARG A 196 5.36 -4.26 25.19
CA ARG A 196 6.76 -3.85 25.28
C ARG A 196 7.71 -4.91 24.73
N SER A 197 7.47 -6.19 25.03
CA SER A 197 8.28 -7.29 24.46
C SER A 197 8.18 -7.37 22.94
N VAL A 198 6.99 -7.17 22.37
CA VAL A 198 6.80 -7.09 20.90
C VAL A 198 7.62 -5.93 20.33
N LEU A 199 7.52 -4.73 20.92
CA LEU A 199 8.26 -3.57 20.44
C LEU A 199 9.78 -3.70 20.58
N ASP A 200 10.26 -4.31 21.66
CA ASP A 200 11.69 -4.58 21.83
C ASP A 200 12.19 -5.52 20.71
N PHE A 201 11.43 -6.57 20.38
CA PHE A 201 11.74 -7.49 19.28
C PHE A 201 11.70 -6.81 17.90
N LEU A 202 10.65 -6.05 17.59
CA LEU A 202 10.54 -5.33 16.32
C LEU A 202 11.67 -4.33 16.14
N TYR A 203 12.00 -3.58 17.19
CA TYR A 203 13.09 -2.60 17.16
C TYR A 203 14.45 -3.26 16.90
N GLU A 204 14.70 -4.45 17.46
CA GLU A 204 15.92 -5.22 17.18
C GLU A 204 15.98 -5.65 15.70
N ILE A 205 14.86 -6.10 15.11
CA ILE A 205 14.81 -6.48 13.69
C ILE A 205 15.15 -5.28 12.81
N GLU A 206 14.44 -4.16 12.95
CA GLU A 206 14.63 -3.01 12.06
C GLU A 206 16.06 -2.44 12.18
N ASN A 207 16.62 -2.37 13.39
CA ASN A 207 17.99 -1.87 13.59
C ASN A 207 19.10 -2.87 13.19
N THR A 208 18.77 -4.14 12.97
CA THR A 208 19.74 -5.13 12.47
C THR A 208 19.75 -5.24 10.95
N GLN A 209 18.66 -4.88 10.28
CA GLN A 209 18.58 -4.87 8.81
C GLN A 209 19.36 -3.71 8.17
N ASP A 210 19.53 -2.58 8.86
CA ASP A 210 20.40 -1.46 8.44
C ASP A 210 21.92 -1.80 8.49
N GLY A 211 22.28 -3.02 8.88
CA GLY A 211 23.67 -3.46 9.10
C GLY A 211 24.35 -4.23 7.97
N ASP A 212 23.67 -4.57 6.86
CA ASP A 212 24.21 -5.46 5.81
C ASP A 212 24.43 -4.80 4.43
N ASP A 213 24.26 -3.49 4.29
CA ASP A 213 24.60 -2.74 3.06
C ASP A 213 26.02 -2.14 3.09
N GLY A 214 27.00 -2.90 3.60
CA GLY A 214 28.35 -2.37 3.72
C GLY A 214 29.42 -3.34 4.17
N ASN A 215 29.83 -4.27 3.33
CA ASN A 215 31.24 -4.64 3.29
C ASN A 215 31.73 -4.89 1.87
N GLY A 216 32.49 -3.90 1.39
CA GLY A 216 33.24 -3.98 0.15
C GLY A 216 34.26 -5.12 0.20
N VAL A 217 34.35 -5.84 -0.91
CA VAL A 217 35.55 -6.59 -1.26
C VAL A 217 36.42 -5.64 -2.09
N GLN A 218 37.31 -4.92 -1.41
CA GLN A 218 38.62 -4.59 -1.99
C GLN A 218 39.57 -5.70 -1.56
N PHE A 219 40.01 -6.53 -2.51
CA PHE A 219 41.39 -6.77 -2.91
C PHE A 219 41.40 -7.63 -4.18
#